data_AF-A0A531KY14-F1
#
_entry.id   AF-A0A531KY14-F1
#
_cell.length_a   1.000
_cell.length_b   1.000
_cell.length_c   1.000
_cell.angle_alpha   90.00
_cell.angle_beta   90.00
_cell.angle_gamma   90.00
#
_symmetry.space_group_name_H-M   'P 1'
#
loop_
_entity.id
_entity.type
_entity.pdbx_description
1 polymer ?
#
loop_
_entity_poly.entity_id
_entity_poly.type
_entity_poly.pdbx_seq_one_letter_code
_entity_poly.pdbx_strand_id
1 'polypeptide(L)' 'IMNPVRPQEMEAVRGANVLNGTDENCTNWIRTYKDYKPAEGGQAIAAPTQVNAPGEGNGNGGRRRGGREARMARG' A
#
# COMPACT_ATOMS: atom_id res chain seq x y z
N ILE A 1 -4.70 12.12 0.54
CA ILE A 1 -4.66 12.40 1.99
C ILE A 1 -4.37 11.09 2.70
N MET A 2 -3.31 11.02 3.50
CA MET A 2 -2.90 9.80 4.22
C MET A 2 -3.47 9.86 5.64
N ASN A 3 -3.69 8.72 6.30
CA ASN A 3 -4.15 8.67 7.68
C ASN A 3 -2.94 8.80 8.64
N PRO A 4 -2.83 9.92 9.38
CA PRO A 4 -1.66 10.21 10.22
C PRO A 4 -1.57 9.33 11.47
N VAL A 5 -2.62 8.59 11.81
CA VAL A 5 -2.66 7.72 12.99
C VAL A 5 -2.19 6.30 12.65
N ARG A 6 -2.13 5.94 11.37
CA ARG A 6 -1.70 4.59 10.97
C ARG A 6 -0.18 4.54 10.97
N PRO A 7 0.45 3.76 11.88
CA PRO A 7 1.89 3.72 12.01
C PRO A 7 2.54 3.30 10.69
N GLN A 8 1.94 2.37 9.94
CA GLN A 8 2.46 1.93 8.64
C GLN A 8 2.56 3.07 7.63
N GLU A 9 1.55 3.94 7.56
CA GLU A 9 1.56 5.07 6.65
C GLU A 9 2.62 6.10 7.08
N MET A 10 2.79 6.30 8.39
CA MET A 10 3.80 7.20 8.94
C MET A 10 5.23 6.66 8.85
N GLU A 11 5.43 5.35 8.83
CA GLU A 11 6.73 4.72 8.54
C GLU A 11 7.12 4.94 7.07
N ALA A 12 6.18 4.75 6.14
CA ALA A 12 6.39 5.03 4.72
C ALA A 12 6.71 6.52 4.47
N VAL A 13 5.99 7.43 5.12
CA VAL A 13 6.28 8.88 5.05
C VAL A 13 7.68 9.20 5.60
N ARG A 14 8.07 8.61 6.73
CA ARG A 14 9.42 8.81 7.30
C ARG A 14 10.52 8.30 6.38
N GLY A 15 10.35 7.12 5.78
CA GLY A 15 11.29 6.61 4.78
C GLY A 15 11.40 7.51 3.56
N ALA A 16 10.26 8.01 3.05
CA ALA A 16 10.25 8.95 1.93
C ALA A 16 10.98 10.26 2.26
N ASN A 17 10.89 10.76 3.50
CA ASN A 17 11.59 11.98 3.90
C ASN A 17 13.12 11.83 3.90
N VAL A 18 13.63 10.65 4.30
CA VAL A 18 15.06 10.35 4.20
C VAL A 18 15.50 10.33 2.75
N LEU A 19 14.77 9.61 1.89
CA LEU A 19 15.12 9.44 0.48
C LEU A 19 15.02 10.75 -0.32
N ASN A 20 14.08 11.62 0.05
CA ASN A 20 13.89 12.93 -0.58
C ASN A 20 14.77 14.02 0.03
N GLY A 21 15.60 13.70 1.03
CA GLY A 21 16.49 14.67 1.69
C GLY A 21 15.77 15.72 2.53
N THR A 22 14.52 15.49 2.92
CA THR A 22 13.73 16.40 3.76
C THR A 22 13.85 16.08 5.25
N ASP A 23 14.47 14.96 5.63
CA ASP A 23 14.91 14.68 7.00
C ASP A 23 16.38 15.08 7.19
N GLU A 24 16.60 16.27 7.74
CA GLU A 24 17.94 16.83 7.93
C GLU A 24 18.83 15.92 8.79
N ASN A 25 20.00 15.55 8.25
CA ASN A 25 20.94 14.61 8.84
C ASN A 25 20.33 13.25 9.22
N CYS A 26 19.19 12.87 8.61
CA CYS A 26 18.44 11.67 8.95
C CYS A 26 18.06 11.60 10.45
N THR A 27 17.94 12.76 11.11
CA THR A 27 17.83 12.82 12.58
C THR A 27 16.59 12.11 13.08
N ASN A 28 15.45 12.28 12.40
CA ASN A 28 14.20 11.66 12.82
C ASN A 28 14.20 10.16 12.53
N TRP A 29 14.78 9.76 11.40
CA TRP A 29 15.00 8.36 11.06
C TRP A 29 15.84 7.64 12.11
N ILE A 30 17.01 8.18 12.43
CA ILE A 30 17.94 7.58 13.39
C ILE A 30 17.27 7.47 14.76
N ARG A 31 16.61 8.53 15.25
CA ARG A 31 15.90 8.48 16.55
C ARG A 31 14.80 7.42 16.59
N THR A 32 14.09 7.23 15.47
CA THR A 32 12.98 6.28 15.39
C THR A 32 13.47 4.84 15.30
N TYR A 33 14.49 4.59 14.49
CA TYR A 33 14.85 3.22 14.07
C TYR A 33 16.15 2.68 14.67
N LYS A 34 16.97 3.50 15.35
CA LYS A 34 18.27 3.06 15.89
C LYS A 34 18.19 1.78 16.71
N ASP A 35 17.24 1.70 17.62
CA ASP A 35 17.03 0.56 18.52
C ASP A 35 15.73 -0.20 18.18
N TYR A 36 15.16 0.06 17.01
CA TYR A 36 13.88 -0.53 16.61
C TYR A 36 14.07 -2.01 16.31
N LYS A 37 13.41 -2.85 17.11
CA LYS A 37 13.28 -4.28 16.87
C LYS A 37 11.92 -4.54 16.23
N PRO A 38 11.84 -4.85 14.93
CA PRO A 38 10.59 -5.29 14.34
C PRO A 38 10.12 -6.53 15.12
N ALA A 39 8.84 -6.55 15.52
CA ALA A 39 8.28 -7.70 16.21
C ALA A 39 8.57 -8.98 15.40
N GLU A 40 9.08 -10.03 16.07
CA GLU A 40 9.34 -11.33 15.44
C GLU A 40 8.08 -11.79 14.69
N GLY A 41 8.21 -12.00 13.39
CA GLY A 41 7.07 -12.25 12.50
C GLY A 41 6.67 -11.06 11.63
N GLY A 42 7.59 -10.11 11.39
CA GLY A 42 7.57 -9.05 10.36
C GLY A 42 6.24 -8.96 9.65
N GLN A 43 5.34 -8.14 10.20
CA GLN A 43 3.94 -8.01 9.80
C GLN A 43 3.83 -8.12 8.28
N ALA A 44 3.46 -9.30 7.79
CA ALA A 44 3.30 -9.54 6.38
C ALA A 44 2.31 -8.51 5.86
N ILE A 45 2.74 -7.76 4.85
CA ILE A 45 1.94 -6.73 4.19
C ILE A 45 0.64 -7.39 3.76
N ALA A 46 -0.45 -7.12 4.46
CA ALA A 46 -1.76 -7.34 3.88
C ALA A 46 -1.82 -6.40 2.68
N ALA A 47 -1.82 -6.98 1.47
CA ALA A 47 -1.94 -6.22 0.23
C ALA A 47 -3.08 -5.20 0.39
N PRO A 48 -2.91 -3.94 -0.05
CA PRO A 48 -3.96 -2.95 0.07
C PRO A 48 -5.24 -3.52 -0.54
N THR A 49 -6.27 -3.68 0.28
CA THR A 49 -7.58 -4.05 -0.20
C THR A 49 -8.03 -2.93 -1.13
N GLN A 50 -8.29 -3.24 -2.41
CA GLN A 50 -8.80 -2.24 -3.34
C GLN A 50 -10.08 -1.64 -2.75
N VAL A 51 -9.97 -0.38 -2.29
CA VAL A 51 -11.12 0.43 -1.96
C VAL A 51 -11.65 0.99 -3.27
N ASN A 52 -12.81 0.49 -3.70
CA ASN A 52 -13.55 1.11 -4.80
C ASN A 52 -13.95 2.52 -4.35
N ALA A 53 -13.46 3.54 -5.04
CA ALA A 53 -13.90 4.91 -4.82
C ALA A 53 -15.41 5.02 -5.13
N PRO A 54 -16.21 5.68 -4.28
CA PRO A 54 -17.62 5.90 -4.56
C PRO A 54 -17.74 7.06 -5.56
N GLY A 55 -17.88 6.71 -6.84
CA GLY A 55 -18.16 7.68 -7.89
C GLY A 55 -17.57 7.32 -9.25
N GLU A 56 -18.14 6.31 -9.91
CA GLU A 56 -18.20 6.27 -11.37
C GLU A 56 -19.34 5.32 -11.77
N GLY A 57 -20.57 5.79 -11.55
CA GLY A 57 -21.73 5.20 -12.18
C GLY A 57 -21.84 5.76 -13.60
N ASN A 58 -21.30 5.06 -14.59
CA ASN A 58 -21.89 5.10 -15.94
C ASN A 58 -21.60 3.82 -16.73
N GLY A 59 -22.70 3.10 -17.01
CA GLY A 59 -22.91 2.12 -18.08
C GLY A 59 -21.74 1.33 -18.65
N ASN A 60 -21.69 0.02 -18.35
CA ASN A 60 -22.06 -1.01 -19.33
C ASN A 60 -22.03 -2.38 -18.65
N GLY A 61 -23.13 -3.12 -18.76
CA GLY A 61 -23.26 -4.47 -18.21
C GLY A 61 -22.25 -5.42 -18.84
N GLY A 62 -21.31 -5.90 -18.04
CA GLY A 62 -20.33 -6.90 -18.46
C GLY A 62 -19.81 -7.70 -17.27
N ARG A 63 -20.71 -8.16 -16.41
CA ARG A 63 -20.37 -8.93 -15.21
C ARG A 63 -19.80 -10.30 -15.62
N ARG A 64 -18.47 -10.45 -15.45
CA ARG A 64 -17.82 -11.64 -14.87
C ARG A 64 -18.22 -13.01 -15.43
N ARG A 65 -18.19 -13.22 -16.75
CA ARG A 65 -18.18 -14.57 -17.34
C ARG A 65 -17.59 -14.51 -18.74
N GLY A 66 -16.40 -15.07 -18.96
CA GLY A 66 -15.85 -15.15 -20.31
C GLY A 66 -14.33 -15.24 -20.44
N GLY A 67 -13.54 -14.80 -19.45
CA GLY A 67 -12.08 -14.77 -19.64
C GLY A 67 -11.38 -16.15 -19.60
N ARG A 68 -11.81 -17.03 -18.68
CA ARG A 68 -11.22 -18.38 -18.54
C ARG A 68 -11.92 -19.43 -19.40
N GLU A 69 -13.24 -19.35 -19.49
CA GLU A 69 -14.07 -20.26 -20.30
C GLU A 69 -13.78 -20.12 -21.81
N ALA A 70 -13.59 -18.90 -22.32
CA ALA A 70 -13.25 -18.67 -23.73
C ALA A 70 -11.86 -19.21 -24.13
N ARG A 71 -10.94 -19.39 -23.18
CA ARG A 71 -9.59 -19.92 -23.44
C ARG A 71 -9.55 -21.45 -23.44
N MET A 72 -10.52 -22.11 -22.80
CA MET A 72 -10.67 -23.58 -22.86
C MET A 72 -11.47 -24.05 -24.08
N ALA A 73 -12.33 -23.19 -24.64
CA ALA A 73 -13.13 -23.50 -25.83
C ALA A 73 -12.34 -23.43 -27.17
N ARG A 74 -11.06 -23.07 -27.14
CA ARG A 74 -10.17 -23.02 -28.30
C ARG A 74 -8.98 -23.95 -28.08
N GLY A 75 -9.30 -25.23 -27.92
CA GLY A 75 -8.44 -26.29 -28.45
C GLY A 75 -8.40 -26.20 -29.97
#